data_AF-H2ZF57-F1
#
_entry.id   AF-H2ZF57-F1
#
_cell.length_a   1.000
_cell.length_b   1.000
_cell.length_c   1.000
_cell.angle_alpha   90.00
_cell.angle_beta   90.00
_cell.angle_gamma   90.00
#
_symmetry.space_group_name_H-M   'P 1'
#
loop_
_entity.id
_entity.type
_entity.pdbx_description
1 polymer ?
#
loop_
_entity_poly.entity_id
_entity_poly.type
_entity_poly.pdbx_seq_one_letter_code
_entity_poly.pdbx_strand_id
1 'polypeptide(L)'
;SSKPAAPPPLRTTTLPPPVAPVVCRNPSVPPFGVPSTATFPVGSVFTYQCQPGYAVAGDTFTLCQRDGTFQTTVTRCVLVSPVTVGPTGCRRPAAPSNGFILGESTFWAVGQMILYGCNSGFSLVGAETLPCQSDGSFGNAPQCINVAVPTASCTPNPPPNGRVRPDGKRAYLPGDTITYECRNGFVESGLATGICLPNGQWRTAPFSCRAAQG
;
A
#
# COMPACT_ATOMS: atom_id res chain seq x y z
N SER A 1 75.56 40.77 -79.35
CA SER A 1 74.10 40.74 -79.12
C SER A 1 73.76 39.72 -78.06
N SER A 2 73.63 40.16 -76.81
CA SER A 2 73.29 39.34 -75.64
C SER A 2 71.77 39.23 -75.50
N LYS A 3 71.22 38.04 -75.69
CA LYS A 3 69.79 37.72 -75.57
C LYS A 3 69.39 37.64 -74.08
N PRO A 4 68.29 38.26 -73.64
CA PRO A 4 67.86 38.18 -72.25
C PRO A 4 67.41 36.75 -71.90
N ALA A 5 67.82 36.26 -70.74
CA ALA A 5 67.33 35.00 -70.18
C ALA A 5 65.85 35.13 -69.80
N ALA A 6 65.05 34.13 -70.16
CA ALA A 6 63.63 34.06 -69.81
C ALA A 6 63.46 33.90 -68.29
N PRO A 7 62.45 34.54 -67.67
CA PRO A 7 62.18 34.37 -66.24
C PRO A 7 61.70 32.94 -65.93
N PRO A 8 61.95 32.44 -64.71
CA PRO A 8 61.47 31.12 -64.29
C PRO A 8 59.94 31.11 -64.21
N PRO A 9 59.28 29.95 -64.41
CA PRO A 9 57.84 29.85 -64.32
C PRO A 9 57.37 30.13 -62.88
N LEU A 10 56.31 30.93 -62.75
CA LEU A 10 55.63 31.20 -61.49
C LEU A 10 55.05 29.88 -60.93
N ARG A 11 55.42 29.54 -59.69
CA ARG A 11 54.81 28.43 -58.95
C ARG A 11 53.34 28.75 -58.68
N THR A 12 52.44 28.00 -59.30
CA THR A 12 51.03 27.99 -58.93
C THR A 12 50.87 27.26 -57.60
N THR A 13 50.55 27.99 -56.54
CA THR A 13 50.02 27.41 -55.30
C THR A 13 48.61 26.90 -55.57
N THR A 14 48.49 25.63 -55.91
CA THR A 14 47.20 24.92 -55.94
C THR A 14 46.67 24.87 -54.51
N LEU A 15 45.58 25.57 -54.23
CA LEU A 15 44.88 25.47 -52.95
C LEU A 15 44.47 24.00 -52.73
N PRO A 16 44.71 23.41 -51.55
CA PRO A 16 44.23 22.06 -51.26
C PRO A 16 42.69 22.03 -51.38
N PRO A 17 42.12 20.91 -51.85
CA PRO A 17 40.67 20.79 -52.00
C PRO A 17 39.99 21.07 -50.65
N PRO A 18 38.82 21.74 -50.63
CA PRO A 18 38.10 21.99 -49.39
C PRO A 18 37.81 20.66 -48.69
N VAL A 19 38.37 20.50 -47.50
CA VAL A 19 38.17 19.31 -46.66
C VAL A 19 36.67 19.22 -46.34
N ALA A 20 36.04 18.12 -46.71
CA ALA A 20 34.63 17.90 -46.41
C ALA A 20 34.40 17.99 -44.90
N PRO A 21 33.33 18.67 -44.43
CA PRO A 21 33.08 18.82 -43.01
C PRO A 21 32.84 17.44 -42.38
N VAL A 22 33.53 17.17 -41.26
CA VAL A 22 33.34 15.95 -40.49
C VAL A 22 31.94 15.98 -39.86
N VAL A 23 31.20 14.88 -40.02
CA VAL A 23 29.83 14.74 -39.52
C VAL A 23 29.60 13.32 -39.02
N CYS A 24 28.80 13.20 -37.97
CA CYS A 24 28.35 11.91 -37.47
C CYS A 24 27.04 11.52 -38.15
N ARG A 25 26.88 10.24 -38.46
CA ARG A 25 25.68 9.66 -39.08
C ARG A 25 25.27 8.43 -38.31
N ASN A 26 23.97 8.15 -38.30
CA ASN A 26 23.40 6.89 -37.83
C ASN A 26 23.88 6.51 -36.40
N PRO A 27 23.48 7.27 -35.36
CA PRO A 27 23.85 6.97 -33.98
C PRO A 27 23.42 5.55 -33.58
N SER A 28 24.26 4.86 -32.81
CA SER A 28 23.91 3.56 -32.25
C SER A 28 22.78 3.73 -31.23
N VAL A 29 21.63 3.13 -31.51
CA VAL A 29 20.46 3.14 -30.63
C VAL A 29 20.28 1.78 -29.96
N PRO A 30 19.86 1.73 -28.68
CA PRO A 30 19.59 0.47 -28.01
C PRO A 30 18.34 -0.24 -28.58
N PRO A 31 18.09 -1.51 -28.23
CA PRO A 31 16.82 -2.18 -28.53
C PRO A 31 15.63 -1.32 -28.09
N PHE A 32 14.59 -1.25 -28.93
CA PHE A 32 13.41 -0.38 -28.75
C PHE A 32 13.69 1.14 -28.82
N GLY A 33 14.89 1.55 -29.22
CA GLY A 33 15.22 2.93 -29.56
C GLY A 33 14.73 3.32 -30.96
N VAL A 34 14.43 4.61 -31.15
CA VAL A 34 14.05 5.18 -32.44
C VAL A 34 15.32 5.53 -33.23
N PRO A 35 15.58 4.90 -34.38
CA PRO A 35 16.76 5.20 -35.18
C PRO A 35 16.67 6.58 -35.83
N SER A 36 17.82 7.17 -36.15
CA SER A 36 17.90 8.46 -36.84
C SER A 36 18.77 8.37 -38.08
N THR A 37 18.25 8.90 -39.20
CA THR A 37 18.97 9.05 -40.48
C THR A 37 19.58 10.44 -40.66
N ALA A 38 19.44 11.31 -39.65
CA ALA A 38 19.97 12.66 -39.68
C ALA A 38 21.50 12.67 -39.63
N THR A 39 22.07 13.79 -40.05
CA THR A 39 23.51 14.05 -40.03
C THR A 39 23.80 15.14 -39.00
N PHE A 40 24.77 14.89 -38.12
CA PHE A 40 25.09 15.76 -36.99
C PHE A 40 26.48 16.36 -37.21
N PRO A 41 26.63 17.69 -37.27
CA PRO A 41 27.96 18.31 -37.32
C PRO A 41 28.68 18.12 -35.98
N VAL A 42 30.01 18.15 -36.02
CA VAL A 42 30.85 18.05 -34.81
C VAL A 42 30.38 19.05 -33.75
N GLY A 43 30.22 18.57 -32.52
CA GLY A 43 29.73 19.36 -31.37
C GLY A 43 28.20 19.39 -31.23
N SER A 44 27.45 18.86 -32.19
CA SER A 44 25.99 18.69 -32.04
C SER A 44 25.64 17.46 -31.22
N VAL A 45 24.47 17.49 -30.60
CA VAL A 45 23.94 16.42 -29.76
C VAL A 45 22.84 15.64 -30.48
N PHE A 46 22.81 14.33 -30.27
CA PHE A 46 21.69 13.46 -30.62
C PHE A 46 21.00 13.02 -29.34
N THR A 47 19.71 13.31 -29.20
CA THR A 47 18.90 12.90 -28.05
C THR A 47 18.23 11.56 -28.34
N TYR A 48 18.39 10.59 -27.44
CA TYR A 48 17.76 9.29 -27.57
C TYR A 48 16.24 9.39 -27.42
N GLN A 49 15.54 8.64 -28.25
CA GLN A 49 14.09 8.45 -28.15
C GLN A 49 13.79 6.96 -28.16
N CYS A 50 12.78 6.55 -27.39
CA CYS A 50 12.31 5.18 -27.34
C CYS A 50 10.95 5.04 -28.02
N GLN A 51 10.66 3.84 -28.51
CA GLN A 51 9.34 3.50 -29.05
C GLN A 51 8.24 3.66 -27.98
N PRO A 52 6.97 3.83 -28.38
CA PRO A 52 5.85 3.92 -27.44
C PRO A 52 5.84 2.76 -26.44
N GLY A 53 5.65 3.07 -25.15
CA GLY A 53 5.69 2.09 -24.06
C GLY A 53 7.08 1.82 -23.48
N TYR A 54 8.11 2.52 -23.94
CA TYR A 54 9.48 2.46 -23.40
C TYR A 54 9.98 3.86 -22.99
N ALA A 55 10.80 3.92 -21.94
CA ALA A 55 11.44 5.14 -21.48
C ALA A 55 12.97 5.02 -21.56
N VAL A 56 13.63 6.14 -21.84
CA VAL A 56 15.10 6.22 -21.86
C VAL A 56 15.61 6.12 -20.42
N ALA A 57 16.52 5.17 -20.16
CA ALA A 57 17.23 5.04 -18.90
C ALA A 57 18.75 5.02 -19.14
N GLY A 58 19.49 5.76 -18.32
CA GLY A 58 20.92 6.04 -18.53
C GLY A 58 21.11 7.39 -19.23
N ASP A 59 22.09 7.48 -20.12
CA ASP A 59 22.38 8.71 -20.85
C ASP A 59 21.24 9.07 -21.82
N THR A 60 20.80 10.33 -21.78
CA THR A 60 19.68 10.81 -22.59
C THR A 60 20.10 11.37 -23.94
N PHE A 61 21.40 11.64 -24.14
CA PHE A 61 21.97 12.13 -25.38
C PHE A 61 23.39 11.63 -25.59
N THR A 62 23.89 11.73 -26.82
CA THR A 62 25.30 11.54 -27.17
C THR A 62 25.80 12.71 -28.04
N LEU A 63 27.10 12.98 -27.99
CA LEU A 63 27.76 14.09 -28.68
C LEU A 63 28.50 13.60 -29.93
N CYS A 64 28.38 14.33 -31.04
CA CYS A 64 29.20 14.10 -32.22
C CYS A 64 30.64 14.63 -32.01
N GLN A 65 31.61 13.74 -32.00
CA GLN A 65 33.01 14.03 -31.73
C GLN A 65 33.78 14.45 -33.01
N ARG A 66 34.98 15.01 -32.82
CA ARG A 66 35.81 15.55 -33.93
C ARG A 66 36.28 14.50 -34.93
N ASP A 67 36.28 13.23 -34.53
CA ASP A 67 36.65 12.09 -35.36
C ASP A 67 35.49 11.54 -36.20
N GLY A 68 34.30 12.16 -36.11
CA GLY A 68 33.10 11.73 -36.83
C GLY A 68 32.35 10.59 -36.15
N THR A 69 32.72 10.23 -34.92
CA THR A 69 32.03 9.21 -34.13
C THR A 69 31.19 9.83 -33.01
N PHE A 70 30.17 9.10 -32.56
CA PHE A 70 29.41 9.50 -31.38
C PHE A 70 30.13 9.07 -30.12
N GLN A 71 30.10 9.93 -29.10
CA GLN A 71 30.62 9.59 -27.78
C GLN A 71 29.94 8.32 -27.24
N THR A 72 30.74 7.43 -26.64
CA THR A 72 30.23 6.22 -26.00
C THR A 72 29.35 6.58 -24.81
N THR A 73 28.13 6.02 -24.80
CA THR A 73 27.11 6.24 -23.78
C THR A 73 26.52 4.90 -23.34
N VAL A 74 25.95 4.87 -22.14
CA VAL A 74 25.21 3.72 -21.61
C VAL A 74 23.73 4.09 -21.59
N THR A 75 23.05 3.79 -22.68
CA THR A 75 21.61 4.07 -22.85
C THR A 75 20.83 2.79 -23.09
N ARG A 76 19.67 2.66 -22.43
CA ARG A 76 18.72 1.56 -22.61
C ARG A 76 17.30 2.10 -22.71
N CYS A 77 16.50 1.53 -23.60
CA CYS A 77 15.05 1.73 -23.58
C CYS A 77 14.45 0.64 -22.71
N VAL A 78 13.92 1.02 -21.55
CA VAL A 78 13.29 0.10 -20.61
C VAL A 78 11.78 0.19 -20.76
N LEU A 79 11.10 -0.95 -20.70
CA LEU A 79 9.65 -1.01 -20.75
C LEU A 79 9.10 -0.10 -19.64
N VAL A 80 8.21 0.82 -20.01
CA VAL A 80 7.39 1.56 -19.06
C VAL A 80 6.37 0.56 -18.52
N SER A 81 6.81 -0.24 -17.55
CA SER A 81 5.89 -1.01 -16.75
C SER A 81 4.97 -0.04 -16.01
N PRO A 82 3.72 -0.41 -15.74
CA PRO A 82 2.82 0.35 -14.86
C PRO A 82 3.36 0.49 -13.43
N VAL A 83 4.57 0.00 -13.14
CA VAL A 83 5.25 0.11 -11.85
C VAL A 83 6.19 1.32 -11.79
N THR A 84 6.67 1.87 -12.92
CA THR A 84 7.80 2.81 -12.90
C THR A 84 7.49 4.27 -13.21
N VAL A 85 6.24 4.65 -13.52
CA VAL A 85 5.88 6.08 -13.69
C VAL A 85 4.43 6.37 -13.25
N GLY A 86 3.97 5.72 -12.19
CA GLY A 86 2.74 6.11 -11.49
C GLY A 86 3.08 6.98 -10.28
N PRO A 87 2.14 7.79 -9.75
CA PRO A 87 2.35 8.48 -8.47
C PRO A 87 2.81 7.44 -7.45
N THR A 88 3.96 7.68 -6.82
CA THR A 88 4.51 6.79 -5.79
C THR A 88 3.48 6.72 -4.67
N GLY A 89 2.95 5.52 -4.42
CA GLY A 89 1.85 5.33 -3.50
C GLY A 89 1.43 3.88 -3.42
N CYS A 90 0.51 3.61 -2.53
CA CYS A 90 0.14 2.26 -2.13
C CYS A 90 -1.18 1.88 -2.79
N ARG A 91 -1.20 0.67 -3.36
CA ARG A 91 -2.45 0.06 -3.82
C ARG A 91 -3.17 -0.60 -2.65
N ARG A 92 -4.48 -0.76 -2.78
CA ARG A 92 -5.30 -1.43 -1.77
C ARG A 92 -4.75 -2.83 -1.46
N PRO A 93 -4.37 -3.12 -0.20
CA PRO A 93 -3.94 -4.45 0.19
C PRO A 93 -5.14 -5.39 0.32
N ALA A 94 -4.86 -6.69 0.46
CA ALA A 94 -5.89 -7.65 0.85
C ALA A 94 -6.41 -7.34 2.25
N ALA A 95 -7.71 -7.53 2.47
CA ALA A 95 -8.30 -7.42 3.80
C ALA A 95 -7.81 -8.57 4.71
N PRO A 96 -7.65 -8.33 6.01
CA PRO A 96 -7.32 -9.39 6.96
C PRO A 96 -8.46 -10.40 7.06
N SER A 97 -8.14 -11.66 7.41
CA SER A 97 -9.15 -12.69 7.64
C SER A 97 -10.13 -12.25 8.73
N ASN A 98 -11.44 -12.41 8.49
CA ASN A 98 -12.50 -11.91 9.39
C ASN A 98 -12.46 -10.40 9.66
N GLY A 99 -11.90 -9.63 8.75
CA GLY A 99 -11.91 -8.17 8.81
C GLY A 99 -12.09 -7.53 7.43
N PHE A 100 -11.99 -6.21 7.43
CA PHE A 100 -12.21 -5.37 6.27
C PHE A 100 -11.33 -4.13 6.32
N ILE A 101 -11.25 -3.43 5.19
CA ILE A 101 -10.61 -2.13 5.05
C ILE A 101 -11.72 -1.12 4.82
N LEU A 102 -11.77 -0.05 5.61
CA LEU A 102 -12.78 0.99 5.45
C LEU A 102 -12.54 1.84 4.19
N GLY A 103 -13.63 2.19 3.52
CA GLY A 103 -13.64 2.99 2.29
C GLY A 103 -13.49 2.16 1.01
N GLU A 104 -13.71 2.80 -0.14
CA GLU A 104 -13.70 2.17 -1.47
C GLU A 104 -12.46 2.54 -2.30
N SER A 105 -11.59 3.40 -1.76
CA SER A 105 -10.36 3.80 -2.44
C SER A 105 -9.49 2.59 -2.82
N THR A 106 -8.83 2.69 -3.98
CA THR A 106 -7.92 1.68 -4.50
C THR A 106 -6.45 2.13 -4.47
N PHE A 107 -6.22 3.40 -4.13
CA PHE A 107 -4.92 4.05 -4.14
C PHE A 107 -4.79 5.10 -3.02
N TRP A 108 -3.60 5.19 -2.44
CA TRP A 108 -3.21 6.17 -1.43
C TRP A 108 -1.84 6.75 -1.76
N ALA A 109 -1.69 8.07 -1.69
CA ALA A 109 -0.39 8.72 -1.77
C ALA A 109 0.44 8.43 -0.50
N VAL A 110 1.77 8.49 -0.61
CA VAL A 110 2.68 8.31 0.53
C VAL A 110 2.28 9.24 1.69
N GLY A 111 2.16 8.68 2.89
CA GLY A 111 1.71 9.35 4.10
C GLY A 111 0.20 9.31 4.36
N GLN A 112 -0.63 9.00 3.36
CA GLN A 112 -2.07 8.83 3.60
C GLN A 112 -2.35 7.53 4.38
N MET A 113 -3.37 7.56 5.22
CA MET A 113 -3.71 6.43 6.09
C MET A 113 -4.81 5.56 5.50
N ILE A 114 -4.70 4.26 5.75
CA ILE A 114 -5.75 3.27 5.57
C ILE A 114 -6.23 2.82 6.96
N LEU A 115 -7.51 2.47 7.07
CA LEU A 115 -8.14 2.07 8.33
C LEU A 115 -8.69 0.64 8.19
N TYR A 116 -8.34 -0.21 9.15
CA TYR A 116 -8.80 -1.59 9.25
C TYR A 116 -9.94 -1.73 10.24
N GLY A 117 -10.82 -2.70 9.99
CA GLY A 117 -11.89 -3.10 10.90
C GLY A 117 -12.03 -4.62 10.95
N CYS A 118 -12.68 -5.12 12.00
CA CYS A 118 -12.97 -6.54 12.16
C CYS A 118 -14.48 -6.81 12.09
N ASN A 119 -14.84 -7.97 11.56
CA ASN A 119 -16.22 -8.44 11.52
C ASN A 119 -16.75 -8.65 12.94
N SER A 120 -18.08 -8.72 13.07
CA SER A 120 -18.72 -8.99 14.36
C SER A 120 -18.19 -10.28 15.00
N GLY A 121 -17.88 -10.20 16.31
CA GLY A 121 -17.28 -11.32 17.06
C GLY A 121 -15.76 -11.41 16.98
N PHE A 122 -15.09 -10.45 16.33
CA PHE A 122 -13.63 -10.39 16.24
C PHE A 122 -13.10 -9.05 16.77
N SER A 123 -11.93 -9.08 17.41
CA SER A 123 -11.20 -7.89 17.86
C SER A 123 -9.92 -7.72 17.07
N LEU A 124 -9.61 -6.45 16.77
CA LEU A 124 -8.41 -6.06 16.05
C LEU A 124 -7.20 -6.10 17.00
N VAL A 125 -6.15 -6.82 16.60
CA VAL A 125 -4.86 -6.88 17.29
C VAL A 125 -3.79 -6.36 16.34
N GLY A 126 -3.12 -5.28 16.74
CA GLY A 126 -2.16 -4.55 15.93
C GLY A 126 -2.61 -3.11 15.71
N ALA A 127 -2.01 -2.46 14.69
CA ALA A 127 -2.34 -1.09 14.34
C ALA A 127 -3.66 -1.04 13.55
N GLU A 128 -4.62 -0.24 14.04
CA GLU A 128 -5.89 0.01 13.37
C GLU A 128 -5.72 0.84 12.10
N THR A 129 -4.78 1.79 12.13
CA THR A 129 -4.41 2.65 10.99
C THR A 129 -2.97 2.40 10.56
N LEU A 130 -2.76 2.34 9.25
CA LEU A 130 -1.43 2.22 8.66
C LEU A 130 -1.20 3.29 7.59
N PRO A 131 -0.04 3.99 7.60
CA PRO A 131 0.29 4.94 6.56
C PRO A 131 0.80 4.24 5.31
N CYS A 132 0.53 4.81 4.14
CA CYS A 132 1.20 4.41 2.92
C CYS A 132 2.68 4.79 2.99
N GLN A 133 3.55 3.79 2.90
CA GLN A 133 4.99 3.95 3.00
C GLN A 133 5.60 4.28 1.62
N SER A 134 6.82 4.81 1.63
CA SER A 134 7.54 5.18 0.40
C SER A 134 7.92 3.97 -0.47
N ASP A 135 7.88 2.76 0.07
CA ASP A 135 8.10 1.50 -0.64
C ASP A 135 6.85 0.98 -1.37
N GLY A 136 5.71 1.69 -1.27
CA GLY A 136 4.44 1.31 -1.90
C GLY A 136 3.62 0.30 -1.10
N SER A 137 3.99 0.03 0.16
CA SER A 137 3.27 -0.87 1.06
C SER A 137 2.63 -0.13 2.26
N PHE A 138 1.71 -0.80 2.95
CA PHE A 138 1.16 -0.33 4.24
C PHE A 138 1.86 -1.01 5.43
N GLY A 139 2.95 -1.74 5.22
CA GLY A 139 3.59 -2.56 6.26
C GLY A 139 2.76 -3.79 6.67
N ASN A 140 2.83 -4.16 7.95
CA ASN A 140 2.20 -5.38 8.47
C ASN A 140 0.72 -5.15 8.83
N ALA A 141 -0.18 -5.85 8.14
CA ALA A 141 -1.61 -5.78 8.42
C ALA A 141 -1.97 -6.34 9.83
N PRO A 142 -2.94 -5.74 10.53
CA PRO A 142 -3.42 -6.24 11.81
C PRO A 142 -4.16 -7.58 11.66
N GLN A 143 -4.34 -8.29 12.77
CA GLN A 143 -5.08 -9.54 12.83
C GLN A 143 -6.44 -9.34 13.49
N CYS A 144 -7.48 -9.95 12.94
CA CYS A 144 -8.79 -10.05 13.60
C CYS A 144 -8.87 -11.40 14.30
N ILE A 145 -8.71 -11.39 15.63
CA ILE A 145 -8.83 -12.60 16.44
C ILE A 145 -10.25 -12.74 16.97
N ASN A 146 -10.72 -13.98 17.11
CA ASN A 146 -12.04 -14.22 17.69
C ASN A 146 -12.04 -13.67 19.11
N VAL A 147 -12.94 -12.73 19.39
CA VAL A 147 -13.28 -12.43 20.77
C VAL A 147 -14.12 -13.60 21.18
N ALA A 148 -13.57 -14.49 22.00
CA ALA A 148 -14.40 -15.45 22.69
C ALA A 148 -15.42 -14.62 23.47
N VAL A 149 -16.63 -14.47 22.92
CA VAL A 149 -17.80 -14.18 23.72
C VAL A 149 -17.71 -15.22 24.83
N PRO A 150 -17.66 -14.82 26.12
CA PRO A 150 -17.44 -15.76 27.20
C PRO A 150 -18.39 -16.94 27.00
N THR A 151 -17.82 -18.10 26.65
CA THR A 151 -18.59 -19.32 26.35
C THR A 151 -19.40 -19.75 27.57
N ALA A 152 -18.93 -19.32 28.74
CA ALA A 152 -19.62 -19.43 30.00
C ALA A 152 -20.70 -18.33 30.12
N SER A 153 -21.96 -18.75 30.02
CA SER A 153 -23.13 -17.95 30.34
C SER A 153 -23.83 -18.53 31.56
N CYS A 154 -24.48 -17.68 32.36
CA CYS A 154 -25.22 -18.14 33.52
C CYS A 154 -26.66 -18.51 33.12
N THR A 155 -27.14 -19.67 33.56
CA THR A 155 -28.54 -20.08 33.36
C THR A 155 -29.44 -19.54 34.49
N PRO A 156 -30.70 -19.15 34.21
CA PRO A 156 -31.63 -18.69 35.25
C PRO A 156 -31.74 -19.69 36.42
N ASN A 157 -31.51 -19.23 37.67
CA ASN A 157 -31.54 -20.06 38.87
C ASN A 157 -32.58 -19.58 39.91
N PRO A 158 -33.89 -19.63 39.61
CA PRO A 158 -34.91 -19.15 40.53
C PRO A 158 -34.93 -19.94 41.85
N PRO A 159 -35.05 -19.27 43.01
CA PRO A 159 -35.20 -19.95 44.29
C PRO A 159 -36.57 -20.64 44.39
N PRO A 160 -36.73 -21.61 45.30
CA PRO A 160 -38.03 -22.22 45.59
C PRO A 160 -39.08 -21.14 45.90
N ASN A 161 -40.26 -21.23 45.29
CA ASN A 161 -41.35 -20.25 45.41
C ASN A 161 -41.01 -18.82 44.97
N GLY A 162 -39.93 -18.64 44.21
CA GLY A 162 -39.55 -17.36 43.60
C GLY A 162 -39.45 -17.41 42.08
N ARG A 163 -38.98 -16.30 41.53
CA ARG A 163 -38.65 -16.07 40.13
C ARG A 163 -37.43 -15.17 40.03
N VAL A 164 -36.79 -15.15 38.86
CA VAL A 164 -35.72 -14.20 38.52
C VAL A 164 -36.26 -13.15 37.57
N ARG A 165 -35.79 -11.91 37.73
CA ARG A 165 -36.03 -10.78 36.83
C ARG A 165 -34.68 -10.30 36.25
N PRO A 166 -34.61 -9.93 34.96
CA PRO A 166 -35.68 -9.97 33.96
C PRO A 166 -36.01 -11.40 33.48
N ASP A 167 -37.28 -11.71 33.43
CA ASP A 167 -37.87 -12.97 33.02
C ASP A 167 -37.84 -13.15 31.49
N GLY A 168 -37.85 -14.40 31.03
CA GLY A 168 -37.83 -14.75 29.60
C GLY A 168 -36.42 -14.88 28.98
N LYS A 169 -35.35 -14.47 29.67
CA LYS A 169 -33.97 -14.78 29.25
C LYS A 169 -33.62 -16.24 29.56
N ARG A 170 -33.01 -16.94 28.59
CA ARG A 170 -32.49 -18.31 28.75
C ARG A 170 -31.03 -18.35 29.21
N ALA A 171 -30.30 -17.26 29.05
CA ALA A 171 -28.89 -17.12 29.40
C ALA A 171 -28.55 -15.66 29.73
N TYR A 172 -27.55 -15.48 30.58
CA TYR A 172 -27.03 -14.19 31.02
C TYR A 172 -25.52 -14.12 30.77
N LEU A 173 -25.05 -12.96 30.29
CA LEU A 173 -23.63 -12.75 30.00
C LEU A 173 -22.87 -12.32 31.28
N PRO A 174 -21.56 -12.55 31.37
CA PRO A 174 -20.77 -12.03 32.50
C PRO A 174 -20.96 -10.53 32.70
N GLY A 175 -21.27 -10.14 33.93
CA GLY A 175 -21.65 -8.76 34.29
C GLY A 175 -23.16 -8.51 34.34
N ASP A 176 -24.00 -9.34 33.69
CA ASP A 176 -25.45 -9.26 33.83
C ASP A 176 -25.87 -9.47 35.30
N THR A 177 -26.86 -8.70 35.73
CA THR A 177 -27.44 -8.80 37.08
C THR A 177 -28.89 -9.26 37.02
N ILE A 178 -29.29 -10.06 38.02
CA ILE A 178 -30.67 -10.50 38.22
C ILE A 178 -31.17 -10.09 39.61
N THR A 179 -32.49 -9.95 39.71
CA THR A 179 -33.20 -9.78 40.98
C THR A 179 -34.09 -10.99 41.23
N TYR A 180 -34.05 -11.52 42.45
CA TYR A 180 -34.97 -12.55 42.90
C TYR A 180 -36.26 -11.91 43.41
N GLU A 181 -37.39 -12.54 43.13
CA GLU A 181 -38.70 -12.04 43.54
C GLU A 181 -39.55 -13.22 44.01
N CYS A 182 -40.17 -13.10 45.18
CA CYS A 182 -41.04 -14.16 45.70
C CYS A 182 -42.41 -14.17 45.03
N ARG A 183 -42.99 -15.35 44.85
CA ARG A 183 -44.37 -15.51 44.37
C ARG A 183 -45.36 -15.10 45.46
N ASN A 184 -46.58 -14.76 45.06
CA ASN A 184 -47.66 -14.37 45.98
C ASN A 184 -47.85 -15.43 47.08
N GLY A 185 -47.98 -14.99 48.33
CA GLY A 185 -48.05 -15.86 49.51
C GLY A 185 -46.71 -16.15 50.17
N PHE A 186 -45.59 -15.66 49.61
CA PHE A 186 -44.26 -15.80 50.18
C PHE A 186 -43.60 -14.44 50.41
N VAL A 187 -42.82 -14.35 51.48
CA VAL A 187 -42.05 -13.16 51.87
C VAL A 187 -40.56 -13.34 51.60
N GLU A 188 -39.93 -12.26 51.17
CA GLU A 188 -38.50 -12.18 50.87
C GLU A 188 -37.67 -12.26 52.14
N SER A 189 -36.61 -13.08 52.12
CA SER A 189 -35.67 -13.20 53.22
C SER A 189 -34.24 -13.24 52.69
N GLY A 190 -33.52 -12.12 52.84
CA GLY A 190 -32.12 -11.97 52.41
C GLY A 190 -31.93 -10.90 51.34
N LEU A 191 -30.78 -10.95 50.65
CA LEU A 191 -30.40 -9.99 49.60
C LEU A 191 -30.76 -10.55 48.23
N ALA A 192 -31.77 -9.97 47.59
CA ALA A 192 -32.42 -10.50 46.41
C ALA A 192 -31.67 -10.28 45.08
N THR A 193 -30.33 -10.29 45.07
CA THR A 193 -29.54 -9.97 43.86
C THR A 193 -28.48 -11.02 43.53
N GLY A 194 -28.20 -11.17 42.23
CA GLY A 194 -27.14 -12.03 41.70
C GLY A 194 -26.42 -11.37 40.52
N ILE A 195 -25.13 -11.64 40.38
CA ILE A 195 -24.31 -11.21 39.24
C ILE A 195 -23.67 -12.41 38.55
N CYS A 196 -23.73 -12.45 37.22
CA CYS A 196 -23.10 -13.50 36.43
C CYS A 196 -21.59 -13.27 36.33
N LEU A 197 -20.79 -14.25 36.74
CA LEU A 197 -19.32 -14.18 36.69
C LEU A 197 -18.77 -14.69 35.35
N PRO A 198 -17.55 -14.30 34.95
CA PRO A 198 -16.89 -14.78 33.73
C PRO A 198 -16.71 -16.30 33.62
N ASN A 199 -16.79 -17.03 34.73
CA ASN A 199 -16.72 -18.49 34.77
C ASN A 199 -18.10 -19.16 34.58
N GLY A 200 -19.17 -18.40 34.29
CA GLY A 200 -20.53 -18.91 34.09
C GLY A 200 -21.27 -19.26 35.38
N GLN A 201 -20.77 -18.84 36.55
CA GLN A 201 -21.43 -19.05 37.83
C GLN A 201 -22.10 -17.77 38.34
N TRP A 202 -23.21 -17.95 39.04
CA TRP A 202 -23.86 -16.86 39.77
C TRP A 202 -23.13 -16.59 41.07
N ARG A 203 -22.76 -15.33 41.29
CA ARG A 203 -22.44 -14.83 42.63
C ARG A 203 -23.70 -14.21 43.22
N THR A 204 -24.29 -14.90 44.19
CA THR A 204 -25.54 -14.50 44.85
C THR A 204 -25.30 -14.34 46.34
N ALA A 205 -26.06 -13.45 46.96
CA ALA A 205 -26.18 -13.42 48.41
C ALA A 205 -27.25 -14.45 48.86
N PRO A 206 -27.24 -14.89 50.13
CA PRO A 206 -28.29 -15.75 50.66
C PRO A 206 -29.66 -15.10 50.50
N PHE A 207 -30.57 -15.79 49.80
CA PHE A 207 -31.95 -15.36 49.60
C PHE A 207 -32.89 -16.56 49.61
N SER A 208 -34.05 -16.42 50.25
CA SER A 208 -35.09 -17.45 50.31
C SER A 208 -36.49 -16.85 50.36
N CYS A 209 -37.45 -17.56 49.78
CA CYS A 209 -38.88 -17.23 49.87
C CYS A 209 -39.54 -18.10 50.93
N ARG A 210 -40.00 -17.48 52.02
CA ARG A 210 -40.66 -18.18 53.13
C ARG A 210 -42.16 -17.94 53.07
N ALA A 211 -42.98 -18.91 53.45
CA ALA A 211 -44.43 -18.70 53.50
C ALA A 211 -44.73 -17.55 54.46
N ALA A 212 -45.62 -16.64 54.07
CA ALA A 212 -46.13 -15.64 55.00
C ALA A 212 -46.86 -16.39 56.13
N GLN A 213 -46.36 -16.31 57.37
CA GLN A 213 -47.08 -16.87 58.50
C GLN A 213 -48.36 -16.05 58.66
N GLY A 214 -49.50 -16.72 58.47
CA GLY A 214 -50.83 -16.18 58.76
C GLY A 214 -51.16 -16.23 60.23
#